data_AF-A0A1H3CER8-F1
#
_entry.id   AF-A0A1H3CER8-F1
#
_cell.length_a   1.000
_cell.length_b   1.000
_cell.length_c   1.000
_cell.angle_alpha   90.00
_cell.angle_beta   90.00
_cell.angle_gamma   90.00
#
_symmetry.space_group_name_H-M   'P 1'
#
loop_
_entity.id
_entity.type
_entity.pdbx_description
1 polymer ?
#
loop_
_entity_poly.entity_id
_entity_poly.type
_entity_poly.pdbx_seq_one_letter_code
_entity_poly.pdbx_strand_id
1 'polypeptide(L)'
;MKKIISIVLFSALGGAIALGAYKLFFEKPQVVVEKVVEAKPTTMQTNFGNSMVAGMENTDFTVAAEKTLNSVVHVKNTSVKTYTDPMAQFFYGQGNGTKQYSQVGTGSGVVISKDGYIITNNHVIKNATEIEVTLNNKKVYKAELIGTDSTNDIALLKVEADDLPYVTFGDSNSIKVGEWVLAVGNPYNLTSTVTAGIVSAKGRDLDGNSSIDSFIQTDAAVNPGNSGGALVNTRGELIGINTAISSKTGSFVGYSFAVPSNIAQKVIEDIMEFGSVQKAVLGVKGGELNGNVSKKLDVDLTEGFYIAEVIEGSGADKAGLESDDIIIKVNNVKISTYADLTGFLGSKRPNDVVAVTYLREGKQYTANVTLLKNEVSNVSSLGLELKNLDKSTLKKLKIENGVKISDITNKELLYYGVEKGFIITAINGKKVVNVDDVTSMISNKSKGEVLRIEMLNLDGELERYIFR
;
A
#
# COMPACT_ATOMS: atom_id res chain seq x y z
N MET A 1 -58.74 86.67 28.33
CA MET A 1 -57.99 85.40 28.40
C MET A 1 -58.77 84.23 29.01
N LYS A 2 -59.56 84.39 30.09
CA LYS A 2 -60.34 83.30 30.71
C LYS A 2 -61.30 82.54 29.77
N LYS A 3 -61.98 83.22 28.84
CA LYS A 3 -62.91 82.57 27.87
C LYS A 3 -62.19 81.72 26.81
N ILE A 4 -60.99 82.10 26.39
CA ILE A 4 -60.22 81.36 25.37
C ILE A 4 -59.66 80.07 25.97
N ILE A 5 -59.16 80.12 27.21
CA ILE A 5 -58.66 78.94 27.93
C ILE A 5 -59.78 77.90 28.13
N SER A 6 -60.99 78.35 28.47
CA SER A 6 -62.15 77.45 28.59
C SER A 6 -62.52 76.78 27.26
N ILE A 7 -62.52 77.51 26.15
CA ILE A 7 -62.80 76.94 24.83
C ILE A 7 -61.75 75.91 24.41
N VAL A 8 -60.46 76.20 24.67
CA VAL A 8 -59.36 75.25 24.39
C VAL A 8 -59.50 74.00 25.25
N LEU A 9 -59.79 74.13 26.54
CA LEU A 9 -60.02 72.99 27.44
C LEU A 9 -61.23 72.14 27.02
N PHE A 10 -62.34 72.76 26.61
CA PHE A 10 -63.50 72.03 26.10
C PHE A 10 -63.21 71.32 24.78
N SER A 11 -62.44 71.94 23.87
CA SER A 11 -62.03 71.30 22.62
C SER A 11 -61.07 70.12 22.84
N ALA A 12 -60.13 70.25 23.78
CA ALA A 12 -59.23 69.18 24.16
C ALA A 12 -59.98 68.01 24.84
N LEU A 13 -60.96 68.32 25.69
CA LEU A 13 -61.80 67.31 26.34
C LEU A 13 -62.67 66.57 25.31
N GLY A 14 -63.26 67.29 24.35
CA GLY A 14 -64.00 66.69 23.24
C GLY A 14 -63.13 65.77 22.38
N GLY A 15 -61.89 66.19 22.07
CA GLY A 15 -60.93 65.37 21.34
C GLY A 15 -60.51 64.11 22.13
N ALA A 16 -60.27 64.24 23.43
CA ALA A 16 -59.91 63.11 24.30
C ALA A 16 -61.05 62.10 24.42
N ILE A 17 -62.30 62.56 24.56
CA ILE A 17 -63.48 61.69 24.60
C ILE A 17 -63.69 60.98 23.26
N ALA A 18 -63.52 61.68 22.13
CA ALA A 18 -63.64 61.08 20.81
C ALA A 18 -62.57 60.01 20.55
N LEU A 19 -61.31 60.28 20.92
CA LEU A 19 -60.21 59.30 20.83
C LEU A 19 -60.41 58.11 21.76
N GLY A 20 -60.87 58.35 22.99
CA GLY A 20 -61.20 57.30 23.95
C GLY A 20 -62.33 56.39 23.46
N ALA A 21 -63.40 56.98 22.92
CA ALA A 21 -64.52 56.23 22.35
C ALA A 21 -64.11 55.44 21.10
N TYR A 22 -63.27 56.02 20.23
CA TYR A 22 -62.73 55.33 19.06
C TYR A 22 -61.93 54.09 19.47
N LYS A 23 -61.04 54.25 20.46
CA LYS A 23 -60.19 53.17 20.95
C LYS A 23 -60.96 52.07 21.69
N LEU A 24 -62.03 52.42 22.42
CA LEU A 24 -62.82 51.46 23.19
C LEU A 24 -63.86 50.71 22.35
N PHE A 25 -64.48 51.36 21.37
CA PHE A 25 -65.61 50.79 20.64
C PHE A 25 -65.30 50.39 19.19
N PHE A 26 -64.31 51.00 18.55
CA PHE A 26 -64.03 50.79 17.12
C PHE A 26 -62.68 50.12 16.85
N GLU A 27 -61.68 50.33 17.72
CA GLU A 27 -60.37 49.67 17.61
C GLU A 27 -60.45 48.25 18.21
N LYS A 28 -60.93 47.29 17.41
CA LYS A 28 -60.88 45.87 17.79
C LYS A 28 -59.41 45.44 17.90
N PRO A 29 -59.00 44.71 18.95
CA PRO A 29 -57.64 44.15 19.00
C PRO A 29 -57.45 43.27 17.76
N GLN A 30 -56.48 43.61 16.91
CA GLN A 30 -56.04 42.70 15.86
C GLN A 30 -55.45 41.48 16.55
N VAL A 31 -56.23 40.40 16.61
CA VAL A 31 -55.68 39.08 16.90
C VAL A 31 -54.80 38.74 15.69
N VAL A 32 -53.51 39.02 15.82
CA VAL A 32 -52.52 38.40 14.95
C VAL A 32 -52.54 36.93 15.29
N VAL A 33 -53.40 36.18 14.62
CA VAL A 33 -53.23 34.74 14.53
C VAL A 33 -51.94 34.58 13.74
N GLU A 34 -50.83 34.39 14.45
CA GLU A 34 -49.67 33.75 13.85
C GLU A 34 -50.16 32.40 13.37
N LYS A 35 -50.56 32.36 12.09
CA LYS A 35 -50.70 31.11 11.38
C LYS A 35 -49.27 30.61 11.37
N VAL A 36 -48.94 29.73 12.31
CA VAL A 36 -47.78 28.85 12.16
C VAL A 36 -48.05 28.17 10.83
N VAL A 37 -47.41 28.70 9.78
CA VAL A 37 -47.25 27.95 8.56
C VAL A 37 -46.41 26.79 9.05
N GLU A 38 -47.07 25.67 9.37
CA GLU A 38 -46.37 24.40 9.47
C GLU A 38 -45.48 24.39 8.25
N ALA A 39 -44.16 24.50 8.48
CA ALA A 39 -43.20 24.36 7.43
C ALA A 39 -43.50 22.97 6.88
N LYS A 40 -44.17 22.92 5.72
CA LYS A 40 -44.41 21.66 5.02
C LYS A 40 -43.04 20.99 5.03
N PRO A 41 -42.90 19.77 5.59
CA PRO A 41 -41.61 19.12 5.66
C PRO A 41 -41.04 19.22 4.26
N THR A 42 -39.87 19.87 4.13
CA THR A 42 -39.18 19.93 2.86
C THR A 42 -38.79 18.49 2.59
N THR A 43 -39.66 17.75 1.89
CA THR A 43 -39.36 16.40 1.48
C THR A 43 -38.19 16.54 0.52
N MET A 44 -37.00 16.18 0.99
CA MET A 44 -35.88 15.99 0.07
C MET A 44 -36.34 14.86 -0.86
N GLN A 45 -36.68 15.22 -2.10
CA GLN A 45 -36.99 14.22 -3.10
C GLN A 45 -35.72 13.39 -3.30
N THR A 46 -35.77 12.14 -2.86
CA THR A 46 -34.77 11.16 -3.27
C THR A 46 -34.98 10.93 -4.77
N ASN A 47 -33.95 11.16 -5.56
CA ASN A 47 -34.03 11.01 -7.01
C ASN A 47 -34.16 9.51 -7.32
N PHE A 48 -35.33 9.07 -7.80
CA PHE A 48 -35.47 7.76 -8.42
C PHE A 48 -34.98 7.90 -9.86
N GLY A 49 -33.69 7.63 -10.08
CA GLY A 49 -33.16 7.55 -11.44
C GLY A 49 -33.93 6.48 -12.20
N ASN A 50 -34.52 6.83 -13.33
CA ASN A 50 -35.10 5.85 -14.25
C ASN A 50 -34.01 4.82 -14.54
N SER A 51 -34.22 3.58 -14.11
CA SER A 51 -33.30 2.49 -14.38
C SER A 51 -33.15 2.35 -15.89
N MET A 52 -32.08 2.93 -16.44
CA MET A 52 -31.51 2.37 -17.65
C MET A 52 -31.20 0.93 -17.27
N VAL A 53 -31.93 0.00 -17.89
CA VAL A 53 -31.53 -1.40 -17.97
C VAL A 53 -30.18 -1.37 -18.67
N ALA A 54 -29.10 -1.22 -17.91
CA ALA A 54 -27.76 -1.47 -18.39
C ALA A 54 -27.82 -2.91 -18.91
N GLY A 55 -27.56 -3.07 -20.20
CA GLY A 55 -27.69 -4.34 -20.89
C GLY A 55 -27.05 -5.44 -20.05
N MET A 56 -27.82 -6.50 -19.83
CA MET A 56 -27.34 -7.73 -19.22
C MET A 56 -26.25 -8.30 -20.13
N GLU A 57 -25.01 -7.83 -19.99
CA GLU A 57 -23.87 -8.58 -20.49
C GLU A 57 -23.85 -9.87 -19.68
N ASN A 58 -24.20 -10.98 -20.34
CA ASN A 58 -23.95 -12.31 -19.80
C ASN A 58 -22.45 -12.46 -19.63
N THR A 59 -21.95 -12.11 -18.44
CA THR A 59 -20.54 -12.25 -18.11
C THR A 59 -20.25 -13.74 -17.97
N ASP A 60 -19.50 -14.29 -18.92
CA ASP A 60 -19.08 -15.69 -18.92
C ASP A 60 -17.66 -15.83 -18.37
N PHE A 61 -17.54 -16.48 -17.21
CA PHE A 61 -16.27 -16.71 -16.52
C PHE A 61 -15.50 -17.92 -17.05
N THR A 62 -16.11 -18.77 -17.87
CA THR A 62 -15.47 -20.01 -18.35
C THR A 62 -14.22 -19.71 -19.15
N VAL A 63 -14.25 -18.68 -20.01
CA VAL A 63 -13.09 -18.24 -20.81
C VAL A 63 -11.90 -17.84 -19.92
N ALA A 64 -12.15 -17.07 -18.86
CA ALA A 64 -11.11 -16.66 -17.93
C ALA A 64 -10.58 -17.85 -17.12
N ALA A 65 -11.46 -18.76 -16.69
CA ALA A 65 -11.08 -19.96 -15.96
C ALA A 65 -10.23 -20.91 -16.83
N GLU A 66 -10.65 -21.20 -18.07
CA GLU A 66 -9.92 -22.08 -18.99
C GLU A 66 -8.49 -21.61 -19.27
N LYS A 67 -8.31 -20.29 -19.42
CA LYS A 67 -7.00 -19.68 -19.65
C LYS A 67 -6.06 -19.72 -18.44
N THR A 68 -6.59 -19.88 -17.23
CA THR A 68 -5.83 -19.63 -15.99
C THR A 68 -5.65 -20.86 -15.12
N LEU A 69 -6.61 -21.79 -15.10
CA LEU A 69 -6.59 -22.99 -14.25
C LEU A 69 -5.31 -23.82 -14.39
N ASN A 70 -4.80 -23.97 -15.61
CA ASN A 70 -3.60 -24.75 -15.89
C ASN A 70 -2.30 -24.00 -15.63
N SER A 71 -2.36 -22.67 -15.58
CA SER A 71 -1.23 -21.78 -15.31
C SER A 71 -1.08 -21.47 -13.81
N VAL A 72 -2.04 -21.90 -12.98
CA VAL A 72 -1.96 -21.80 -11.52
C VAL A 72 -1.53 -23.14 -10.94
N VAL A 73 -0.53 -23.08 -10.06
CA VAL A 73 0.17 -24.25 -9.52
C VAL A 73 0.10 -24.29 -8.00
N HIS A 74 0.28 -25.46 -7.42
CA HIS A 74 0.46 -25.61 -5.98
C HIS A 74 1.93 -25.40 -5.63
N VAL A 75 2.22 -24.60 -4.60
CA VAL A 75 3.57 -24.37 -4.08
C VAL A 75 3.65 -24.98 -2.68
N LYS A 76 4.59 -25.90 -2.50
CA LYS A 76 4.89 -26.53 -1.22
C LYS A 76 6.28 -26.10 -0.77
N ASN A 77 6.34 -25.53 0.42
CA ASN A 77 7.56 -25.14 1.11
C ASN A 77 7.83 -26.14 2.23
N THR A 78 9.03 -26.73 2.24
CA THR A 78 9.52 -27.50 3.39
C THR A 78 10.64 -26.72 4.07
N SER A 79 10.45 -26.38 5.35
CA SER A 79 11.42 -25.70 6.19
C SER A 79 11.91 -26.63 7.29
N VAL A 80 13.22 -26.81 7.42
CA VAL A 80 13.82 -27.63 8.49
C VAL A 80 14.25 -26.73 9.65
N LYS A 81 13.62 -26.88 10.81
CA LYS A 81 14.03 -26.22 12.06
C LYS A 81 14.84 -27.18 12.91
N THR A 82 16.04 -26.75 13.27
CA THR A 82 16.89 -27.49 14.21
C THR A 82 16.64 -26.95 15.62
N TYR A 83 16.08 -27.78 16.49
CA TYR A 83 15.94 -27.49 17.91
C TYR A 83 17.07 -28.16 18.68
N THR A 84 17.78 -27.39 19.49
CA THR A 84 18.82 -27.92 20.37
C THR A 84 18.33 -27.76 21.80
N ASP A 85 18.16 -28.88 22.50
CA ASP A 85 17.82 -28.90 23.93
C ASP A 85 19.06 -28.54 24.77
N PRO A 86 19.07 -27.38 25.45
CA PRO A 86 20.22 -26.94 26.24
C PRO A 86 20.54 -27.86 27.41
N MET A 87 19.54 -28.56 27.97
CA MET A 87 19.75 -29.48 29.08
C MET A 87 20.28 -30.82 28.63
N ALA A 88 19.73 -31.37 27.55
CA ALA A 88 20.30 -32.58 26.95
C ALA A 88 21.76 -32.35 26.50
N GLN A 89 22.06 -31.19 25.93
CA GLN A 89 23.43 -30.84 25.54
C GLN A 89 24.38 -30.71 26.75
N PHE A 90 23.88 -30.19 27.88
CA PHE A 90 24.63 -30.06 29.13
C PHE A 90 24.91 -31.42 29.80
N PHE A 91 23.93 -32.33 29.83
CA PHE A 91 24.06 -33.64 30.50
C PHE A 91 24.70 -34.74 29.63
N TYR A 92 24.59 -34.66 28.30
CA TYR A 92 24.99 -35.75 27.39
C TYR A 92 26.04 -35.35 26.35
N GLY A 93 26.56 -34.12 26.37
CA GLY A 93 27.63 -33.65 25.48
C GLY A 93 27.16 -33.13 24.11
N GLN A 94 28.12 -32.59 23.34
CA GLN A 94 27.85 -31.92 22.07
C GLN A 94 27.33 -32.92 21.00
N GLY A 95 26.10 -32.68 20.52
CA GLY A 95 25.44 -33.54 19.52
C GLY A 95 24.24 -34.33 20.07
N ASN A 96 24.19 -34.57 21.39
CA ASN A 96 23.04 -35.18 22.04
C ASN A 96 22.00 -34.10 22.40
N GLY A 97 20.76 -34.24 21.91
CA GLY A 97 19.67 -33.28 22.15
C GLY A 97 19.28 -32.38 20.97
N THR A 98 19.87 -32.59 19.79
CA THR A 98 19.48 -31.87 18.57
C THR A 98 18.38 -32.63 17.84
N LYS A 99 17.19 -32.05 17.72
CA LYS A 99 16.06 -32.61 16.95
C LYS A 99 15.74 -31.70 15.78
N GLN A 100 15.65 -32.25 14.59
CA GLN A 100 15.15 -31.54 13.42
C GLN A 100 13.65 -31.78 13.27
N TYR A 101 12.91 -30.70 13.08
CA TYR A 101 11.48 -30.73 12.78
C TYR A 101 11.26 -30.12 11.40
N SER A 102 10.60 -30.85 10.53
CA SER A 102 10.15 -30.32 9.25
C SER A 102 8.80 -29.65 9.43
N GLN A 103 8.71 -28.39 9.04
CA GLN A 103 7.46 -27.64 8.94
C GLN A 103 7.13 -27.48 7.47
N VAL A 104 5.91 -27.86 7.08
CA VAL A 104 5.43 -27.72 5.70
C VAL A 104 4.48 -26.53 5.61
N GLY A 105 4.79 -25.60 4.71
CA GLY A 105 3.90 -24.53 4.29
C GLY A 105 3.34 -24.83 2.90
N THR A 106 2.13 -24.34 2.63
CA THR A 106 1.48 -24.49 1.32
C THR A 106 0.93 -23.17 0.83
N GLY A 107 0.93 -23.00 -0.49
CA GLY A 107 0.37 -21.85 -1.18
C GLY A 107 0.12 -22.19 -2.64
N SER A 108 -0.04 -21.14 -3.43
CA SER A 108 -0.23 -21.20 -4.86
C SER A 108 0.89 -20.43 -5.57
N GLY A 109 1.01 -20.66 -6.87
CA GLY A 109 1.87 -19.87 -7.74
C GLY A 109 1.22 -19.67 -9.10
N VAL A 110 1.73 -18.73 -9.88
CA VAL A 110 1.26 -18.40 -11.22
C VAL A 110 2.42 -18.54 -12.21
N VAL A 111 2.28 -19.45 -13.16
CA VAL A 111 3.23 -19.61 -14.27
C VAL A 111 3.08 -18.42 -15.22
N ILE A 112 4.19 -17.73 -15.49
CA ILE A 112 4.22 -16.53 -16.32
C ILE A 112 5.05 -16.69 -17.60
N SER A 113 5.71 -17.83 -17.77
CA SER A 113 6.48 -18.13 -18.96
C SER A 113 6.42 -19.63 -19.30
N LYS A 114 6.66 -19.94 -20.58
CA LYS A 114 6.65 -21.33 -21.08
C LYS A 114 7.79 -22.19 -20.53
N ASP A 115 8.90 -21.56 -20.18
CA ASP A 115 10.12 -22.17 -19.64
C ASP A 115 10.13 -22.26 -18.09
N GLY A 116 9.00 -21.95 -17.44
CA GLY A 116 8.78 -22.30 -16.04
C GLY A 116 9.17 -21.26 -15.00
N TYR A 117 9.11 -19.96 -15.34
CA TYR A 117 9.08 -18.91 -14.32
C TYR A 117 7.70 -18.83 -13.65
N ILE A 118 7.70 -18.82 -12.33
CA ILE A 118 6.49 -18.87 -11.50
C ILE A 118 6.55 -17.75 -10.45
N ILE A 119 5.50 -16.97 -10.36
CA ILE A 119 5.30 -15.98 -9.30
C ILE A 119 4.60 -16.64 -8.12
N THR A 120 5.00 -16.31 -6.91
CA THR A 120 4.25 -16.59 -5.69
C THR A 120 4.46 -15.45 -4.70
N ASN A 121 3.89 -15.55 -3.50
CA ASN A 121 4.20 -14.59 -2.44
C ASN A 121 5.49 -14.94 -1.72
N ASN A 122 6.21 -13.90 -1.26
CA ASN A 122 7.41 -14.09 -0.43
C ASN A 122 7.08 -14.89 0.85
N HIS A 123 5.98 -14.56 1.53
CA HIS A 123 5.64 -15.24 2.78
C HIS A 123 5.36 -16.75 2.61
N VAL A 124 4.96 -17.21 1.42
CA VAL A 124 4.73 -18.64 1.11
C VAL A 124 6.05 -19.42 1.10
N ILE A 125 7.11 -18.82 0.55
CA ILE A 125 8.42 -19.46 0.37
C ILE A 125 9.45 -19.04 1.42
N LYS A 126 9.07 -18.20 2.38
CA LYS A 126 9.96 -17.69 3.40
C LYS A 126 10.58 -18.83 4.21
N ASN A 127 11.90 -18.77 4.37
CA ASN A 127 12.73 -19.77 5.07
C ASN A 127 12.67 -21.20 4.51
N ALA A 128 12.18 -21.38 3.28
CA ALA A 128 12.15 -22.69 2.64
C ALA A 128 13.56 -23.25 2.49
N THR A 129 13.74 -24.50 2.92
CA THR A 129 14.94 -25.29 2.60
C THR A 129 14.75 -26.01 1.27
N GLU A 130 13.52 -26.40 0.97
CA GLU A 130 13.12 -27.02 -0.30
C GLU A 130 11.77 -26.49 -0.74
N ILE A 131 11.64 -26.23 -2.04
CA ILE A 131 10.42 -25.76 -2.69
C ILE A 131 10.04 -26.77 -3.77
N GLU A 132 8.81 -27.24 -3.72
CA GLU A 132 8.21 -28.10 -4.73
C GLU A 132 7.02 -27.39 -5.36
N VAL A 133 6.88 -27.53 -6.68
CA VAL A 133 5.75 -27.04 -7.45
C VAL A 133 5.00 -28.22 -8.04
N THR A 134 3.69 -28.28 -7.79
CA THR A 134 2.81 -29.26 -8.44
C THR A 134 1.89 -28.57 -9.43
N LEU A 135 1.98 -28.96 -10.70
CA LEU A 135 1.12 -28.44 -11.77
C LEU A 135 -0.31 -28.99 -11.66
N ASN A 136 -1.26 -28.36 -12.35
CA ASN A 136 -2.65 -28.84 -12.40
C ASN A 136 -2.78 -30.28 -12.96
N ASN A 137 -1.86 -30.70 -13.83
CA ASN A 137 -1.78 -32.07 -14.34
C ASN A 137 -1.07 -33.06 -13.38
N LYS A 138 -0.84 -32.66 -12.13
CA LYS A 138 -0.20 -33.43 -11.04
C LYS A 138 1.29 -33.74 -11.21
N LYS A 139 1.95 -33.20 -12.25
CA LYS A 139 3.41 -33.28 -12.35
C LYS A 139 4.06 -32.42 -11.26
N VAL A 140 5.07 -32.96 -10.61
CA VAL A 140 5.81 -32.31 -9.51
C VAL A 140 7.21 -31.95 -10.00
N TYR A 141 7.64 -30.73 -9.70
CA TYR A 141 8.96 -30.21 -10.01
C TYR A 141 9.60 -29.64 -8.76
N LYS A 142 10.91 -29.81 -8.64
CA LYS A 142 11.69 -29.01 -7.69
C LYS A 142 11.83 -27.60 -8.25
N ALA A 143 11.62 -26.60 -7.40
CA ALA A 143 11.75 -25.20 -7.78
C ALA A 143 12.97 -24.56 -7.14
N GLU A 144 13.65 -23.70 -7.90
CA GLU A 144 14.70 -22.81 -7.43
C GLU A 144 14.11 -21.43 -7.14
N LEU A 145 14.54 -20.83 -6.02
CA LEU A 145 14.22 -19.43 -5.72
C LEU A 145 15.19 -18.53 -6.48
N ILE A 146 14.69 -17.82 -7.48
CA ILE A 146 15.49 -16.86 -8.27
C ILE A 146 15.67 -15.56 -7.49
N GLY A 147 14.62 -15.09 -6.81
CA GLY A 147 14.69 -13.89 -5.98
C GLY A 147 13.36 -13.57 -5.32
N THR A 148 13.39 -12.58 -4.43
CA THR A 148 12.19 -12.14 -3.72
C THR A 148 12.28 -10.66 -3.37
N ASP A 149 11.10 -10.04 -3.31
CA ASP A 149 10.87 -8.75 -2.69
C ASP A 149 9.86 -8.91 -1.56
N SER A 150 10.35 -8.72 -0.34
CA SER A 150 9.51 -8.80 0.85
C SER A 150 8.64 -7.59 1.09
N THR A 151 9.02 -6.45 0.53
CA THR A 151 8.26 -5.21 0.72
C THR A 151 6.94 -5.31 -0.02
N ASN A 152 6.94 -5.87 -1.23
CA ASN A 152 5.73 -6.10 -2.02
C ASN A 152 5.17 -7.53 -1.89
N ASP A 153 5.77 -8.36 -1.02
CA ASP A 153 5.40 -9.77 -0.80
C ASP A 153 5.37 -10.62 -2.10
N ILE A 154 6.39 -10.48 -2.95
CA ILE A 154 6.53 -11.23 -4.21
C ILE A 154 7.80 -12.09 -4.19
N ALA A 155 7.72 -13.28 -4.77
CA ALA A 155 8.86 -14.14 -5.04
C ALA A 155 8.79 -14.73 -6.44
N LEU A 156 9.96 -14.90 -7.05
CA LEU A 156 10.13 -15.51 -8.36
C LEU A 156 10.82 -16.87 -8.20
N LEU A 157 10.15 -17.91 -8.70
CA LEU A 157 10.63 -19.28 -8.74
C LEU A 157 10.92 -19.71 -10.17
N LYS A 158 11.80 -20.69 -10.33
CA LYS A 158 12.07 -21.38 -11.60
C LYS A 158 11.92 -22.89 -11.43
N VAL A 159 11.25 -23.53 -12.37
CA VAL A 159 11.21 -25.00 -12.50
C VAL A 159 11.78 -25.43 -13.84
N GLU A 160 12.41 -26.60 -13.89
CA GLU A 160 12.93 -27.18 -15.12
C GLU A 160 11.82 -27.95 -15.85
N ALA A 161 11.09 -27.23 -16.71
CA ALA A 161 10.03 -27.74 -17.56
C ALA A 161 9.86 -26.88 -18.81
N ASP A 162 9.44 -27.50 -19.91
CA ASP A 162 9.17 -26.83 -21.18
C ASP A 162 7.68 -26.86 -21.53
N ASP A 163 7.27 -25.89 -22.36
CA ASP A 163 5.91 -25.76 -22.90
C ASP A 163 4.81 -25.70 -21.80
N LEU A 164 5.12 -25.00 -20.71
CA LEU A 164 4.14 -24.79 -19.65
C LEU A 164 3.04 -23.79 -20.08
N PRO A 165 1.77 -24.05 -19.73
CA PRO A 165 0.72 -23.05 -19.83
C PRO A 165 1.03 -21.90 -18.87
N TYR A 166 0.86 -20.67 -19.34
CA TYR A 166 1.19 -19.44 -18.60
C TYR A 166 0.09 -18.39 -18.76
N VAL A 167 0.04 -17.44 -17.83
CA VAL A 167 -0.88 -16.30 -17.90
C VAL A 167 -0.21 -15.08 -18.52
N THR A 168 -1.00 -14.24 -19.17
CA THR A 168 -0.56 -12.91 -19.63
C THR A 168 -0.92 -11.85 -18.60
N PHE A 169 -0.05 -10.86 -18.42
CA PHE A 169 -0.33 -9.70 -17.57
C PHE A 169 -1.40 -8.79 -18.20
N GLY A 170 -2.29 -8.28 -17.36
CA GLY A 170 -3.16 -7.13 -17.65
C GLY A 170 -2.67 -5.90 -16.88
N ASP A 171 -3.12 -4.70 -17.29
CA ASP A 171 -2.75 -3.45 -16.62
C ASP A 171 -3.61 -3.19 -15.38
N SER A 172 -3.07 -3.40 -14.19
CA SER A 172 -3.74 -3.17 -12.91
C SER A 172 -4.05 -1.68 -12.64
N ASN A 173 -3.41 -0.74 -13.34
CA ASN A 173 -3.78 0.67 -13.23
C ASN A 173 -5.11 0.96 -13.92
N SER A 174 -5.44 0.23 -14.97
CA SER A 174 -6.66 0.42 -15.77
C SER A 174 -7.94 -0.14 -15.14
N ILE A 175 -7.81 -1.09 -14.20
CA ILE A 175 -8.96 -1.74 -13.56
C ILE A 175 -9.77 -0.74 -12.74
N LYS A 176 -11.09 -0.92 -12.74
CA LYS A 176 -12.04 -0.08 -11.99
C LYS A 176 -12.73 -0.85 -10.88
N VAL A 177 -13.08 -0.12 -9.82
CA VAL A 177 -13.98 -0.63 -8.78
C VAL A 177 -15.31 -1.05 -9.43
N GLY A 178 -15.79 -2.24 -9.10
CA GLY A 178 -16.99 -2.85 -9.68
C GLY A 178 -16.73 -3.79 -10.86
N GLU A 179 -15.51 -3.86 -11.40
CA GLU A 179 -15.18 -4.84 -12.45
C GLU A 179 -15.14 -6.26 -11.90
N TRP A 180 -15.68 -7.20 -12.67
CA TRP A 180 -15.65 -8.63 -12.36
C TRP A 180 -14.23 -9.21 -12.41
N VAL A 181 -13.93 -10.05 -11.43
CA VAL A 181 -12.63 -10.73 -11.29
C VAL A 181 -12.83 -12.18 -10.86
N LEU A 182 -11.83 -13.02 -11.18
CA LEU A 182 -11.71 -14.37 -10.68
C LEU A 182 -10.44 -14.49 -9.84
N ALA A 183 -10.57 -15.01 -8.62
CA ALA A 183 -9.44 -15.48 -7.83
C ALA A 183 -9.25 -16.98 -8.09
N VAL A 184 -8.03 -17.35 -8.48
CA VAL A 184 -7.65 -18.72 -8.83
C VAL A 184 -6.49 -19.15 -7.95
N GLY A 185 -6.61 -20.31 -7.30
CA GLY A 185 -5.57 -20.87 -6.44
C GLY A 185 -5.59 -22.39 -6.43
N ASN A 186 -4.54 -23.01 -5.89
CA ASN A 186 -4.44 -24.46 -5.71
C ASN A 186 -4.06 -24.77 -4.23
N PRO A 187 -5.00 -24.58 -3.29
CA PRO A 187 -4.70 -24.51 -1.86
C PRO A 187 -4.29 -25.86 -1.23
N TYR A 188 -4.70 -26.98 -1.81
CA TYR A 188 -4.56 -28.31 -1.18
C TYR A 188 -4.04 -29.39 -2.13
N ASN A 189 -3.47 -29.03 -3.27
CA ASN A 189 -3.15 -29.99 -4.33
C ASN A 189 -4.40 -30.78 -4.80
N LEU A 190 -5.58 -30.18 -4.62
CA LEU A 190 -6.92 -30.74 -4.91
C LEU A 190 -7.52 -30.06 -6.14
N THR A 191 -6.78 -29.99 -7.25
CA THR A 191 -7.14 -29.24 -8.48
C THR A 191 -7.37 -27.72 -8.23
N SER A 192 -7.07 -26.88 -9.21
CA SER A 192 -7.21 -25.43 -9.04
C SER A 192 -8.67 -25.04 -8.73
N THR A 193 -8.87 -24.21 -7.70
CA THR A 193 -10.16 -23.66 -7.27
C THR A 193 -10.33 -22.24 -7.81
N VAL A 194 -11.53 -21.92 -8.31
CA VAL A 194 -11.88 -20.61 -8.87
C VAL A 194 -13.02 -20.03 -8.06
N THR A 195 -12.90 -18.77 -7.67
CA THR A 195 -13.95 -17.99 -7.02
C THR A 195 -14.14 -16.67 -7.76
N ALA A 196 -15.37 -16.21 -7.87
CA ALA A 196 -15.70 -14.95 -8.55
C ALA A 196 -16.03 -13.86 -7.54
N GLY A 197 -15.75 -12.61 -7.92
CA GLY A 197 -16.11 -11.42 -7.18
C GLY A 197 -15.89 -10.18 -8.04
N ILE A 198 -15.85 -9.02 -7.41
CA ILE A 198 -15.56 -7.74 -8.05
C ILE A 198 -14.33 -7.09 -7.42
N VAL A 199 -13.74 -6.11 -8.11
CA VAL A 199 -12.83 -5.16 -7.48
C VAL A 199 -13.63 -4.29 -6.52
N SER A 200 -13.43 -4.46 -5.22
CA SER A 200 -14.15 -3.70 -4.18
C SER A 200 -13.49 -2.35 -3.88
N ALA A 201 -12.17 -2.27 -3.97
CA ALA A 201 -11.39 -1.04 -3.78
C ALA A 201 -9.97 -1.17 -4.37
N LYS A 202 -9.26 -0.05 -4.47
CA LYS A 202 -7.85 0.05 -4.86
C LYS A 202 -7.09 0.89 -3.83
N GLY A 203 -5.77 0.74 -3.75
CA GLY A 203 -4.91 1.59 -2.91
C GLY A 203 -5.16 1.42 -1.41
N ARG A 204 -5.46 0.19 -0.95
CA ARG A 204 -5.74 -0.08 0.47
C ARG A 204 -4.46 -0.41 1.26
N ASP A 205 -4.18 0.40 2.27
CA ASP A 205 -3.25 0.10 3.37
C ASP A 205 -3.94 -0.82 4.40
N LEU A 206 -3.31 -1.94 4.74
CA LEU A 206 -3.84 -2.94 5.68
C LEU A 206 -3.47 -2.65 7.15
N ASP A 207 -2.32 -2.03 7.38
CA ASP A 207 -1.71 -1.99 8.71
C ASP A 207 -1.82 -0.60 9.36
N GLY A 208 -2.27 0.42 8.61
CA GLY A 208 -2.42 1.80 9.10
C GLY A 208 -1.09 2.40 9.59
N ASN A 209 0.02 1.76 9.24
CA ASN A 209 1.36 1.97 9.77
C ASN A 209 2.33 2.29 8.64
N SER A 210 2.03 3.23 7.76
CA SER A 210 3.00 3.82 6.79
C SER A 210 3.80 2.83 5.92
N SER A 211 3.41 1.56 5.93
CA SER A 211 4.09 0.46 5.25
C SER A 211 3.35 0.31 3.94
N ILE A 212 4.09 0.59 2.88
CA ILE A 212 3.61 0.79 1.52
C ILE A 212 2.86 -0.44 1.04
N ASP A 213 1.54 -0.34 1.01
CA ASP A 213 0.68 -1.39 0.47
C ASP A 213 -0.44 -0.74 -0.34
N SER A 214 -0.34 -0.85 -1.67
CA SER A 214 -1.40 -0.46 -2.60
C SER A 214 -2.07 -1.71 -3.14
N PHE A 215 -2.84 -2.40 -2.29
CA PHE A 215 -3.53 -3.61 -2.72
C PHE A 215 -4.76 -3.34 -3.57
N ILE A 216 -5.09 -4.31 -4.41
CA ILE A 216 -6.42 -4.49 -4.99
C ILE A 216 -7.26 -5.24 -3.97
N GLN A 217 -8.36 -4.65 -3.53
CA GLN A 217 -9.33 -5.32 -2.66
C GLN A 217 -10.40 -6.00 -3.52
N THR A 218 -10.76 -7.23 -3.20
CA THR A 218 -11.86 -7.97 -3.83
C THR A 218 -12.69 -8.73 -2.80
N ASP A 219 -13.95 -8.97 -3.13
CA ASP A 219 -14.85 -9.87 -2.41
C ASP A 219 -14.85 -11.29 -3.00
N ALA A 220 -14.01 -11.58 -4.02
CA ALA A 220 -13.74 -12.94 -4.44
C ALA A 220 -13.16 -13.72 -3.25
N ALA A 221 -13.71 -14.90 -2.99
CA ALA A 221 -13.32 -15.69 -1.82
C ALA A 221 -11.89 -16.21 -1.97
N VAL A 222 -10.99 -15.68 -1.13
CA VAL A 222 -9.60 -16.14 -0.99
C VAL A 222 -9.48 -16.81 0.38
N ASN A 223 -9.02 -18.08 0.40
CA ASN A 223 -8.81 -18.85 1.62
C ASN A 223 -7.33 -19.21 1.74
N PRO A 224 -6.85 -19.63 2.94
CA PRO A 224 -5.50 -20.15 3.10
C PRO A 224 -5.15 -21.19 2.03
N GLY A 225 -3.98 -21.03 1.41
CA GLY A 225 -3.51 -21.83 0.28
C GLY A 225 -3.73 -21.19 -1.10
N ASN A 226 -4.65 -20.22 -1.25
CA ASN A 226 -4.76 -19.42 -2.48
C ASN A 226 -3.71 -18.31 -2.57
N SER A 227 -3.02 -17.98 -1.47
CA SER A 227 -1.92 -17.01 -1.44
C SER A 227 -0.84 -17.41 -2.44
N GLY A 228 -0.43 -16.46 -3.28
CA GLY A 228 0.47 -16.62 -4.42
C GLY A 228 -0.26 -16.99 -5.72
N GLY A 229 -1.58 -17.20 -5.68
CA GLY A 229 -2.42 -17.50 -6.84
C GLY A 229 -2.82 -16.26 -7.63
N ALA A 230 -3.55 -16.46 -8.74
CA ALA A 230 -3.88 -15.40 -9.68
C ALA A 230 -5.18 -14.67 -9.29
N LEU A 231 -5.20 -13.35 -9.42
CA LEU A 231 -6.42 -12.55 -9.59
C LEU A 231 -6.48 -12.11 -11.05
N VAL A 232 -7.52 -12.51 -11.77
CA VAL A 232 -7.67 -12.23 -13.21
C VAL A 232 -8.95 -11.50 -13.53
N ASN A 233 -8.95 -10.72 -14.60
CA ASN A 233 -10.17 -10.15 -15.16
C ASN A 233 -10.95 -11.18 -16.00
N THR A 234 -12.11 -10.78 -16.53
CA THR A 234 -12.97 -11.64 -17.37
C THR A 234 -12.34 -12.12 -18.69
N ARG A 235 -11.18 -11.57 -19.09
CA ARG A 235 -10.42 -12.02 -20.26
C ARG A 235 -9.37 -13.08 -19.93
N GLY A 236 -9.14 -13.36 -18.65
CA GLY A 236 -8.09 -14.25 -18.15
C GLY A 236 -6.71 -13.59 -18.04
N GLU A 237 -6.64 -12.26 -18.06
CA GLU A 237 -5.38 -11.52 -17.87
C GLU A 237 -5.12 -11.30 -16.37
N LEU A 238 -3.89 -11.50 -15.95
CA LEU A 238 -3.44 -11.34 -14.57
C LEU A 238 -3.46 -9.86 -14.17
N ILE A 239 -4.33 -9.49 -13.23
CA ILE A 239 -4.42 -8.14 -12.67
C ILE A 239 -3.85 -8.04 -11.25
N GLY A 240 -3.60 -9.18 -10.60
CA GLY A 240 -2.89 -9.20 -9.32
C GLY A 240 -2.53 -10.60 -8.81
N ILE A 241 -1.75 -10.66 -7.74
CA ILE A 241 -1.35 -11.88 -7.02
C ILE A 241 -2.07 -11.90 -5.68
N ASN A 242 -2.92 -12.89 -5.46
CA ASN A 242 -3.66 -13.05 -4.19
C ASN A 242 -2.66 -13.20 -3.05
N THR A 243 -2.74 -12.37 -2.00
CA THR A 243 -1.77 -12.42 -0.87
C THR A 243 -2.45 -12.72 0.46
N ALA A 244 -3.38 -11.86 0.87
CA ALA A 244 -3.86 -11.83 2.24
C ALA A 244 -5.39 -11.72 2.30
N ILE A 245 -5.93 -12.07 3.46
CA ILE A 245 -7.28 -11.73 3.87
C ILE A 245 -7.19 -10.89 5.15
N SER A 246 -8.05 -9.89 5.27
CA SER A 246 -8.23 -9.23 6.57
C SER A 246 -9.28 -9.99 7.35
N SER A 247 -8.85 -10.76 8.36
CA SER A 247 -9.76 -11.57 9.18
C SER A 247 -9.25 -11.72 10.62
N LYS A 248 -10.17 -11.50 11.59
CA LYS A 248 -9.91 -11.78 13.01
C LYS A 248 -9.91 -13.27 13.35
N THR A 249 -10.56 -14.09 12.52
CA THR A 249 -10.75 -15.53 12.74
C THR A 249 -9.88 -16.39 11.82
N GLY A 250 -9.19 -15.78 10.85
CA GLY A 250 -8.46 -16.49 9.80
C GLY A 250 -9.33 -17.04 8.68
N SER A 251 -10.64 -16.79 8.71
CA SER A 251 -11.59 -17.16 7.65
C SER A 251 -11.98 -15.97 6.79
N PHE A 252 -12.31 -16.22 5.52
CA PHE A 252 -12.84 -15.20 4.62
C PHE A 252 -14.10 -14.53 5.19
N VAL A 253 -14.14 -13.19 5.13
CA VAL A 253 -15.26 -12.35 5.62
C VAL A 253 -15.64 -11.24 4.63
N GLY A 254 -15.29 -11.39 3.34
CA GLY A 254 -15.58 -10.37 2.31
C GLY A 254 -14.42 -9.42 1.98
N TYR A 255 -13.23 -9.63 2.55
CA TYR A 255 -12.06 -8.75 2.36
C TYR A 255 -10.83 -9.57 1.98
N SER A 256 -10.60 -9.70 0.67
CA SER A 256 -9.42 -10.31 0.08
C SER A 256 -8.54 -9.25 -0.58
N PHE A 257 -7.22 -9.45 -0.56
CA PHE A 257 -6.24 -8.51 -1.09
C PHE A 257 -5.29 -9.16 -2.06
N ALA A 258 -4.96 -8.45 -3.14
CA ALA A 258 -4.00 -8.86 -4.14
C ALA A 258 -2.97 -7.77 -4.43
N VAL A 259 -1.71 -8.17 -4.60
CA VAL A 259 -0.63 -7.29 -5.09
C VAL A 259 -0.93 -6.97 -6.57
N PRO A 260 -0.98 -5.70 -7.00
CA PRO A 260 -1.24 -5.33 -8.38
C PRO A 260 -0.25 -5.96 -9.38
N SER A 261 -0.75 -6.39 -10.54
CA SER A 261 0.04 -7.05 -11.59
C SER A 261 1.21 -6.20 -12.08
N ASN A 262 1.05 -4.88 -12.20
CA ASN A 262 2.15 -4.00 -12.64
C ASN A 262 3.29 -3.94 -11.62
N ILE A 263 2.98 -4.03 -10.32
CA ILE A 263 4.01 -4.10 -9.26
C ILE A 263 4.72 -5.46 -9.36
N ALA A 264 3.96 -6.56 -9.45
CA ALA A 264 4.53 -7.90 -9.58
C ALA A 264 5.43 -8.01 -10.82
N GLN A 265 4.97 -7.52 -11.98
CA GLN A 265 5.74 -7.49 -13.22
C GLN A 265 7.07 -6.76 -13.03
N LYS A 266 7.01 -5.53 -12.50
CA LYS A 266 8.20 -4.71 -12.26
C LYS A 266 9.20 -5.40 -11.32
N VAL A 267 8.71 -6.01 -10.24
CA VAL A 267 9.55 -6.75 -9.28
C VAL A 267 10.28 -7.90 -9.98
N ILE A 268 9.60 -8.65 -10.83
CA ILE A 268 10.18 -9.79 -11.56
C ILE A 268 11.24 -9.32 -12.54
N GLU A 269 10.93 -8.30 -13.33
CA GLU A 269 11.88 -7.72 -14.29
C GLU A 269 13.14 -7.22 -13.56
N ASP A 270 12.99 -6.57 -12.40
CA ASP A 270 14.13 -6.12 -11.60
C ASP A 270 14.94 -7.28 -10.99
N ILE A 271 14.29 -8.32 -10.48
CA ILE A 271 14.96 -9.51 -9.95
C ILE A 271 15.78 -10.17 -11.06
N MET A 272 15.22 -10.30 -12.26
CA MET A 272 15.91 -10.91 -13.40
C MET A 272 17.07 -10.06 -13.92
N GLU A 273 16.91 -8.74 -13.96
CA GLU A 273 17.89 -7.82 -14.55
C GLU A 273 19.01 -7.43 -13.56
N PHE A 274 18.67 -7.18 -12.30
CA PHE A 274 19.57 -6.59 -11.30
C PHE A 274 19.82 -7.49 -10.09
N GLY A 275 19.05 -8.56 -9.90
CA GLY A 275 19.07 -9.40 -8.70
C GLY A 275 18.42 -8.76 -7.47
N SER A 276 17.99 -7.50 -7.55
CA SER A 276 17.25 -6.81 -6.48
C SER A 276 16.32 -5.72 -7.03
N VAL A 277 15.21 -5.50 -6.32
CA VAL A 277 14.20 -4.51 -6.69
C VAL A 277 14.71 -3.09 -6.49
N GLN A 278 14.55 -2.24 -7.50
CA GLN A 278 15.02 -0.85 -7.48
C GLN A 278 13.87 0.09 -7.12
N LYS A 279 13.87 0.74 -5.94
CA LYS A 279 12.79 1.66 -5.59
C LYS A 279 12.93 2.99 -6.32
N ALA A 280 11.86 3.42 -7.00
CA ALA A 280 11.78 4.70 -7.68
C ALA A 280 11.08 5.75 -6.79
N VAL A 281 11.60 6.97 -6.74
CA VAL A 281 11.07 8.07 -5.92
C VAL A 281 11.00 9.38 -6.69
N LEU A 282 10.00 10.21 -6.38
CA LEU A 282 9.93 11.60 -6.86
C LEU A 282 10.99 12.48 -6.21
N GLY A 283 11.31 12.20 -4.94
CA GLY A 283 12.16 13.02 -4.08
C GLY A 283 11.41 14.10 -3.32
N VAL A 284 10.26 13.75 -2.75
CA VAL A 284 9.46 14.62 -1.88
C VAL A 284 9.21 13.93 -0.55
N LYS A 285 9.06 14.71 0.52
CA LYS A 285 8.52 14.26 1.81
C LYS A 285 7.20 14.96 2.05
N GLY A 286 6.26 14.25 2.64
CA GLY A 286 4.90 14.73 2.74
C GLY A 286 3.96 13.70 3.34
N GLY A 287 2.67 13.97 3.22
CA GLY A 287 1.64 13.13 3.79
C GLY A 287 0.32 13.24 3.03
N GLU A 288 -0.55 12.29 3.31
CA GLU A 288 -1.92 12.30 2.79
C GLU A 288 -2.76 13.40 3.42
N LEU A 289 -3.57 14.04 2.59
CA LEU A 289 -4.62 14.95 3.05
C LEU A 289 -5.81 14.17 3.60
N ASN A 290 -6.40 14.72 4.66
CA ASN A 290 -7.69 14.30 5.18
C ASN A 290 -8.37 15.51 5.81
N GLY A 291 -9.64 15.41 6.20
CA GLY A 291 -10.39 16.56 6.75
C GLY A 291 -9.74 17.26 7.95
N ASN A 292 -8.90 16.57 8.74
CA ASN A 292 -8.18 17.19 9.85
C ASN A 292 -6.88 17.86 9.41
N VAL A 293 -6.11 17.21 8.53
CA VAL A 293 -4.86 17.77 7.97
C VAL A 293 -5.18 18.99 7.11
N SER A 294 -6.22 18.91 6.29
CA SER A 294 -6.63 19.99 5.38
C SER A 294 -7.02 21.26 6.13
N LYS A 295 -7.74 21.13 7.25
CA LYS A 295 -8.06 22.25 8.15
C LYS A 295 -6.83 22.86 8.82
N LYS A 296 -5.82 22.05 9.14
CA LYS A 296 -4.57 22.55 9.76
C LYS A 296 -3.69 23.28 8.76
N LEU A 297 -3.73 22.86 7.50
CA LEU A 297 -2.97 23.44 6.39
C LEU A 297 -3.73 24.56 5.66
N ASP A 298 -4.98 24.84 6.05
CA ASP A 298 -5.88 25.82 5.42
C ASP A 298 -6.07 25.56 3.91
N VAL A 299 -6.31 24.30 3.55
CA VAL A 299 -6.55 23.85 2.17
C VAL A 299 -7.95 23.24 2.04
N ASP A 300 -8.64 23.58 0.96
CA ASP A 300 -10.01 23.11 0.69
C ASP A 300 -10.08 21.63 0.30
N LEU A 301 -8.99 21.08 -0.26
CA LEU A 301 -8.93 19.69 -0.67
C LEU A 301 -8.76 18.77 0.52
N THR A 302 -9.57 17.71 0.57
CA THR A 302 -9.48 16.66 1.59
C THR A 302 -8.78 15.39 1.12
N GLU A 303 -8.32 15.36 -0.14
CA GLU A 303 -7.68 14.22 -0.79
C GLU A 303 -6.44 14.70 -1.56
N GLY A 304 -5.45 13.83 -1.70
CA GLY A 304 -4.18 14.12 -2.38
C GLY A 304 -2.98 13.93 -1.46
N PHE A 305 -1.80 14.11 -2.04
CA PHE A 305 -0.53 14.04 -1.31
C PHE A 305 0.06 15.44 -1.19
N TYR A 306 0.11 15.96 0.03
CA TYR A 306 0.70 17.25 0.36
C TYR A 306 2.22 17.13 0.50
N ILE A 307 2.95 18.01 -0.19
CA ILE A 307 4.42 18.06 -0.16
C ILE A 307 4.86 19.02 0.95
N ALA A 308 5.47 18.47 1.99
CA ALA A 308 6.05 19.24 3.08
C ALA A 308 7.49 19.69 2.76
N GLU A 309 8.24 18.88 2.01
CA GLU A 309 9.62 19.14 1.64
C GLU A 309 9.92 18.55 0.27
N VAL A 310 10.66 19.28 -0.56
CA VAL A 310 11.24 18.78 -1.82
C VAL A 310 12.74 18.57 -1.60
N ILE A 311 13.24 17.38 -1.92
CA ILE A 311 14.65 17.03 -1.75
C ILE A 311 15.45 17.71 -2.86
N GLU A 312 16.46 18.49 -2.48
CA GLU A 312 17.34 19.19 -3.43
C GLU A 312 18.02 18.21 -4.40
N GLY A 313 18.09 18.59 -5.68
CA GLY A 313 18.65 17.77 -6.76
C GLY A 313 17.76 16.61 -7.21
N SER A 314 16.59 16.44 -6.60
CA SER A 314 15.65 15.38 -6.94
C SER A 314 14.95 15.57 -8.29
N GLY A 315 14.17 14.57 -8.70
CA GLY A 315 13.30 14.69 -9.86
C GLY A 315 12.26 15.79 -9.69
N ALA A 316 11.64 15.85 -8.50
CA ALA A 316 10.62 16.85 -8.16
C ALA A 316 11.20 18.26 -8.15
N ASP A 317 12.38 18.46 -7.56
CA ASP A 317 13.10 19.74 -7.54
C ASP A 317 13.41 20.24 -8.96
N LYS A 318 14.00 19.39 -9.80
CA LYS A 318 14.31 19.72 -11.21
C LYS A 318 13.07 20.01 -12.05
N ALA A 319 11.92 19.47 -11.66
CA ALA A 319 10.64 19.69 -12.33
C ALA A 319 9.88 20.92 -11.79
N GLY A 320 10.43 21.61 -10.77
CA GLY A 320 9.85 22.82 -10.20
C GLY A 320 8.70 22.58 -9.22
N LEU A 321 8.59 21.37 -8.65
CA LEU A 321 7.70 21.15 -7.51
C LEU A 321 8.28 21.84 -6.28
N GLU A 322 7.39 22.35 -5.43
CA GLU A 322 7.74 23.12 -4.24
C GLU A 322 7.03 22.56 -3.00
N SER A 323 7.46 23.00 -1.82
CA SER A 323 6.68 22.82 -0.59
C SER A 323 5.30 23.48 -0.74
N ASP A 324 4.30 22.92 -0.07
CA ASP A 324 2.88 23.29 -0.14
C ASP A 324 2.13 22.89 -1.41
N ASP A 325 2.81 22.28 -2.39
CA ASP A 325 2.14 21.65 -3.52
C ASP A 325 1.33 20.43 -3.08
N ILE A 326 0.16 20.23 -3.69
CA ILE A 326 -0.69 19.05 -3.46
C ILE A 326 -0.75 18.23 -4.75
N ILE A 327 -0.14 17.04 -4.75
CA ILE A 327 -0.25 16.09 -5.86
C ILE A 327 -1.65 15.47 -5.86
N ILE A 328 -2.36 15.59 -6.99
CA ILE A 328 -3.72 15.07 -7.17
C ILE A 328 -3.80 13.98 -8.25
N LYS A 329 -2.79 13.87 -9.13
CA LYS A 329 -2.74 12.86 -10.19
C LYS A 329 -1.30 12.61 -10.62
N VAL A 330 -0.99 11.36 -10.94
CA VAL A 330 0.26 10.99 -11.63
C VAL A 330 -0.09 10.16 -12.86
N ASN A 331 0.34 10.63 -14.03
CA ASN A 331 -0.10 10.14 -15.35
C ASN A 331 -1.64 10.08 -15.43
N ASN A 332 -2.20 8.87 -15.46
CA ASN A 332 -3.62 8.61 -15.56
C ASN A 332 -4.25 8.15 -14.24
N VAL A 333 -3.47 8.08 -13.17
CA VAL A 333 -3.90 7.60 -11.85
C VAL A 333 -4.20 8.79 -10.95
N LYS A 334 -5.44 8.88 -10.46
CA LYS A 334 -5.84 9.85 -9.43
C LYS A 334 -5.11 9.50 -8.13
N ILE A 335 -4.52 10.49 -7.48
CA ILE A 335 -3.90 10.33 -6.17
C ILE A 335 -4.86 10.92 -5.15
N SER A 336 -5.57 10.05 -4.43
CA SER A 336 -6.42 10.46 -3.31
C SER A 336 -5.73 10.23 -1.97
N THR A 337 -4.89 9.19 -1.89
CA THR A 337 -4.24 8.72 -0.68
C THR A 337 -2.72 8.59 -0.83
N TYR A 338 -1.99 8.41 0.28
CA TYR A 338 -0.56 8.08 0.25
C TYR A 338 -0.29 6.74 -0.46
N ALA A 339 -1.19 5.77 -0.25
CA ALA A 339 -1.10 4.45 -0.87
C ALA A 339 -1.23 4.52 -2.40
N ASP A 340 -2.09 5.40 -2.94
CA ASP A 340 -2.20 5.59 -4.39
C ASP A 340 -0.87 6.05 -5.00
N LEU A 341 -0.22 7.04 -4.38
CA LEU A 341 1.05 7.59 -4.87
C LEU A 341 2.15 6.53 -4.80
N THR A 342 2.33 5.91 -3.64
CA THR A 342 3.39 4.93 -3.43
C THR A 342 3.17 3.64 -4.23
N GLY A 343 1.92 3.21 -4.39
CA GLY A 343 1.54 2.09 -5.27
C GLY A 343 1.87 2.35 -6.73
N PHE A 344 1.50 3.55 -7.23
CA PHE A 344 1.84 3.93 -8.59
C PHE A 344 3.35 3.96 -8.81
N LEU A 345 4.10 4.62 -7.92
CA LEU A 345 5.56 4.69 -8.00
C LEU A 345 6.23 3.32 -7.84
N GLY A 346 5.63 2.40 -7.06
CA GLY A 346 6.11 1.02 -6.92
C GLY A 346 6.09 0.22 -8.22
N SER A 347 5.21 0.59 -9.17
CA SER A 347 5.18 0.03 -10.52
C SER A 347 6.16 0.68 -11.51
N LYS A 348 6.98 1.63 -11.05
CA LYS A 348 7.92 2.39 -11.88
C LYS A 348 9.37 2.08 -11.56
N ARG A 349 10.24 2.36 -12.52
CA ARG A 349 11.68 2.21 -12.42
C ARG A 349 12.36 3.57 -12.27
N PRO A 350 13.57 3.63 -11.68
CA PRO A 350 14.41 4.81 -11.75
C PRO A 350 14.61 5.25 -13.22
N ASN A 351 14.62 6.56 -13.44
CA ASN A 351 14.68 7.25 -14.73
C ASN A 351 13.38 7.24 -15.56
N ASP A 352 12.31 6.58 -15.11
CA ASP A 352 10.99 6.76 -15.71
C ASP A 352 10.57 8.23 -15.59
N VAL A 353 9.91 8.77 -16.62
CA VAL A 353 9.33 10.11 -16.59
C VAL A 353 7.82 10.00 -16.37
N VAL A 354 7.32 10.70 -15.35
CA VAL A 354 5.90 10.70 -14.98
C VAL A 354 5.36 12.13 -14.98
N ALA A 355 4.16 12.31 -15.54
CA ALA A 355 3.44 13.57 -15.50
C ALA A 355 2.73 13.71 -14.16
N VAL A 356 3.22 14.61 -13.30
CA VAL A 356 2.62 14.90 -11.99
C VAL A 356 1.73 16.12 -12.13
N THR A 357 0.43 15.94 -11.93
CA THR A 357 -0.53 17.04 -11.81
C THR A 357 -0.70 17.40 -10.34
N TYR A 358 -0.50 18.67 -10.03
CA TYR A 358 -0.53 19.20 -8.67
C TYR A 358 -1.28 20.51 -8.59
N LEU A 359 -1.70 20.88 -7.38
CA LEU A 359 -2.27 22.18 -7.07
C LEU A 359 -1.25 23.03 -6.32
N ARG A 360 -1.14 24.29 -6.73
CA ARG A 360 -0.40 25.35 -6.04
C ARG A 360 -1.29 26.58 -5.97
N GLU A 361 -1.55 27.08 -4.76
CA GLU A 361 -2.43 28.24 -4.53
C GLU A 361 -3.81 28.09 -5.22
N GLY A 362 -4.38 26.88 -5.17
CA GLY A 362 -5.68 26.56 -5.78
C GLY A 362 -5.68 26.44 -7.31
N LYS A 363 -4.54 26.65 -7.99
CA LYS A 363 -4.41 26.47 -9.45
C LYS A 363 -3.76 25.14 -9.78
N GLN A 364 -4.22 24.52 -10.86
CA GLN A 364 -3.70 23.23 -11.32
C GLN A 364 -2.54 23.41 -12.30
N TYR A 365 -1.45 22.68 -12.04
CA TYR A 365 -0.26 22.61 -12.85
C TYR A 365 0.06 21.16 -13.22
N THR A 366 0.95 20.96 -14.19
CA THR A 366 1.48 19.63 -14.51
C THR A 366 2.94 19.74 -14.86
N ALA A 367 3.77 18.90 -14.24
CA ALA A 367 5.20 18.84 -14.46
C ALA A 367 5.62 17.41 -14.81
N ASN A 368 6.60 17.27 -15.71
CA ASN A 368 7.19 15.97 -16.02
C ASN A 368 8.35 15.73 -15.06
N VAL A 369 8.17 14.78 -14.15
CA VAL A 369 9.14 14.44 -13.11
C VAL A 369 9.91 13.19 -13.54
N THR A 370 11.24 13.26 -13.58
CA THR A 370 12.08 12.08 -13.79
C THR A 370 12.31 11.39 -12.44
N LEU A 371 11.89 10.14 -12.30
CA LEU A 371 12.04 9.39 -11.06
C LEU A 371 13.52 9.08 -10.79
N LEU A 372 13.92 9.16 -9.54
CA LEU A 372 15.27 8.80 -9.11
C LEU A 372 15.27 7.46 -8.39
N LYS A 373 16.45 6.85 -8.34
CA LYS A 373 16.68 5.72 -7.45
C LYS A 373 16.60 6.19 -6.00
N ASN A 374 16.01 5.38 -5.14
CA ASN A 374 15.97 5.66 -3.72
C ASN A 374 17.39 5.60 -3.14
N GLU A 375 17.91 6.74 -2.70
CA GLU A 375 19.24 6.85 -2.10
C GLU A 375 19.23 7.05 -0.59
N VAL A 376 18.05 7.33 -0.01
CA VAL A 376 17.90 7.57 1.42
C VAL A 376 16.76 6.70 1.95
N SER A 377 16.96 6.07 3.11
CA SER A 377 15.90 5.30 3.77
C SER A 377 15.94 5.49 5.27
N ASN A 378 14.76 5.56 5.89
CA ASN A 378 14.60 5.53 7.34
C ASN A 378 14.22 4.10 7.75
N VAL A 379 15.06 3.49 8.58
CA VAL A 379 14.82 2.18 9.17
C VAL A 379 14.39 2.38 10.61
N SER A 380 13.10 2.71 10.79
CA SER A 380 12.52 3.05 12.10
C SER A 380 12.70 1.95 13.14
N SER A 381 12.67 0.68 12.73
CA SER A 381 12.88 -0.48 13.61
C SER A 381 14.26 -0.53 14.26
N LEU A 382 15.26 0.10 13.63
CA LEU A 382 16.61 0.26 14.17
C LEU A 382 16.93 1.70 14.55
N GLY A 383 16.02 2.65 14.34
CA GLY A 383 16.25 4.08 14.56
C GLY A 383 17.42 4.65 13.73
N LEU A 384 17.57 4.20 12.48
CA LEU A 384 18.65 4.61 11.58
C LEU A 384 18.11 5.38 10.37
N GLU A 385 18.79 6.46 10.00
CA GLU A 385 18.68 7.04 8.66
C GLU A 385 19.91 6.59 7.85
N LEU A 386 19.65 6.13 6.64
CA LEU A 386 20.63 5.49 5.77
C LEU A 386 20.75 6.24 4.46
N LYS A 387 21.97 6.30 3.92
CA LYS A 387 22.28 6.89 2.61
C LYS A 387 23.17 5.98 1.78
N ASN A 388 22.81 5.77 0.51
CA ASN A 388 23.65 5.06 -0.45
C ASN A 388 25.01 5.76 -0.60
N LEU A 389 26.06 4.94 -0.76
CA LEU A 389 27.39 5.45 -1.11
C LEU A 389 27.52 5.57 -2.64
N ASP A 390 28.17 6.65 -3.08
CA ASP A 390 28.51 6.80 -4.48
C ASP A 390 29.73 5.92 -4.85
N LYS A 391 29.87 5.63 -6.16
CA LYS A 391 30.98 4.79 -6.66
C LYS A 391 32.36 5.35 -6.30
N SER A 392 32.48 6.68 -6.15
CA SER A 392 33.76 7.31 -5.80
C SER A 392 34.14 7.04 -4.34
N THR A 393 33.17 7.10 -3.41
CA THR A 393 33.40 6.80 -1.99
C THR A 393 33.70 5.33 -1.76
N LEU A 394 32.97 4.41 -2.43
CA LEU A 394 33.25 2.97 -2.35
C LEU A 394 34.71 2.66 -2.75
N LYS A 395 35.19 3.24 -3.86
CA LYS A 395 36.58 3.09 -4.31
C LYS A 395 37.60 3.66 -3.31
N LYS A 396 37.33 4.84 -2.74
CA LYS A 396 38.23 5.46 -1.74
C LYS A 396 38.36 4.60 -0.48
N LEU A 397 37.24 4.01 -0.04
CA LEU A 397 37.17 3.15 1.13
C LEU A 397 37.62 1.70 0.85
N LYS A 398 37.92 1.36 -0.41
CA LYS A 398 38.31 0.01 -0.86
C LYS A 398 37.27 -1.06 -0.48
N ILE A 399 36.00 -0.70 -0.52
CA ILE A 399 34.87 -1.63 -0.30
C ILE A 399 34.05 -1.77 -1.59
N GLU A 400 33.50 -2.97 -1.81
CA GLU A 400 32.69 -3.26 -2.99
C GLU A 400 31.24 -2.75 -2.85
N ASN A 401 30.73 -2.73 -1.62
CA ASN A 401 29.33 -2.44 -1.31
C ASN A 401 29.21 -1.84 0.09
N GLY A 402 28.14 -1.08 0.32
CA GLY A 402 27.81 -0.59 1.66
C GLY A 402 26.86 0.61 1.65
N VAL A 403 26.20 0.81 2.78
CA VAL A 403 25.24 1.89 3.01
C VAL A 403 25.65 2.67 4.24
N LYS A 404 25.76 3.98 4.12
CA LYS A 404 26.21 4.87 5.20
C LYS A 404 25.05 5.18 6.15
N ILE A 405 25.32 5.18 7.46
CA ILE A 405 24.42 5.72 8.47
C ILE A 405 24.56 7.25 8.45
N SER A 406 23.52 7.95 7.97
CA SER A 406 23.47 9.41 7.93
C SER A 406 22.97 10.02 9.23
N ASP A 407 22.13 9.29 9.97
CA ASP A 407 21.67 9.67 11.30
C ASP A 407 21.28 8.46 12.16
N ILE A 408 21.30 8.63 13.48
CA ILE A 408 21.05 7.56 14.45
C ILE A 408 20.28 8.10 15.67
N THR A 409 19.14 7.49 15.95
CA THR A 409 18.28 7.80 17.11
C THR A 409 18.20 6.66 18.12
N ASN A 410 18.68 5.48 17.76
CA ASN A 410 18.65 4.30 18.62
C ASN A 410 19.73 4.36 19.70
N LYS A 411 19.26 4.44 20.96
CA LYS A 411 20.10 4.56 22.15
C LYS A 411 20.95 3.32 22.42
N GLU A 412 20.48 2.14 22.05
CA GLU A 412 21.23 0.89 22.25
C GLU A 412 22.43 0.83 21.29
N LEU A 413 22.22 1.17 20.02
CA LEU A 413 23.30 1.26 19.03
C LEU A 413 24.35 2.31 19.45
N LEU A 414 23.90 3.48 19.91
CA LEU A 414 24.79 4.52 20.45
C LEU A 414 25.58 4.03 21.67
N TYR A 415 24.94 3.28 22.58
CA TYR A 415 25.60 2.70 23.76
C TYR A 415 26.71 1.71 23.38
N TYR A 416 26.52 0.94 22.31
CA TYR A 416 27.53 0.01 21.79
C TYR A 416 28.58 0.67 20.88
N GLY A 417 28.56 1.99 20.73
CA GLY A 417 29.59 2.74 19.99
C GLY A 417 29.31 2.93 18.49
N VAL A 418 28.10 2.62 18.01
CA VAL A 418 27.73 2.90 16.62
C VAL A 418 27.51 4.40 16.45
N GLU A 419 28.18 4.99 15.47
CA GLU A 419 28.11 6.43 15.21
C GLU A 419 27.62 6.77 13.80
N LYS A 420 27.23 8.03 13.62
CA LYS A 420 26.99 8.61 12.30
C LYS A 420 28.24 8.48 11.44
N GLY A 421 28.08 7.95 10.24
CA GLY A 421 29.16 7.73 9.29
C GLY A 421 29.63 6.29 9.19
N PHE A 422 29.23 5.42 10.12
CA PHE A 422 29.41 3.97 9.98
C PHE A 422 28.75 3.46 8.69
N ILE A 423 29.29 2.37 8.14
CA ILE A 423 28.84 1.82 6.86
C ILE A 423 28.39 0.39 7.06
N ILE A 424 27.10 0.12 6.86
CA ILE A 424 26.56 -1.23 6.87
C ILE A 424 27.02 -1.95 5.60
N THR A 425 27.78 -3.02 5.75
CA THR A 425 28.35 -3.79 4.63
C THR A 425 27.63 -5.12 4.41
N ALA A 426 27.08 -5.73 5.47
CA ALA A 426 26.30 -6.96 5.35
C ALA A 426 25.28 -7.13 6.49
N ILE A 427 24.20 -7.85 6.22
CA ILE A 427 23.20 -8.27 7.21
C ILE A 427 22.98 -9.77 7.07
N ASN A 428 23.08 -10.51 8.17
CA ASN A 428 22.98 -11.97 8.24
C ASN A 428 23.87 -12.69 7.19
N GLY A 429 25.05 -12.13 6.92
CA GLY A 429 26.01 -12.64 5.94
C GLY A 429 25.69 -12.33 4.47
N LYS A 430 24.61 -11.61 4.18
CA LYS A 430 24.27 -11.12 2.84
C LYS A 430 24.82 -9.70 2.64
N LYS A 431 25.53 -9.47 1.54
CA LYS A 431 26.07 -8.15 1.17
C LYS A 431 24.94 -7.14 0.99
N VAL A 432 25.13 -5.93 1.53
CA VAL A 432 24.22 -4.80 1.37
C VAL A 432 24.76 -3.86 0.30
N VAL A 433 24.03 -3.68 -0.79
CA VAL A 433 24.43 -2.83 -1.92
C VAL A 433 23.77 -1.46 -1.84
N ASN A 434 22.53 -1.39 -1.34
CA ASN A 434 21.77 -0.14 -1.27
C ASN A 434 20.80 -0.10 -0.07
N VAL A 435 20.21 1.08 0.18
CA VAL A 435 19.28 1.34 1.29
C VAL A 435 18.02 0.46 1.26
N ASP A 436 17.56 0.06 0.07
CA ASP A 436 16.40 -0.80 -0.08
C ASP A 436 16.74 -2.22 0.39
N ASP A 437 17.96 -2.72 0.11
CA ASP A 437 18.44 -4.01 0.63
C ASP A 437 18.39 -4.06 2.16
N VAL A 438 18.85 -3.00 2.84
CA VAL A 438 18.82 -2.94 4.31
C VAL A 438 17.38 -3.02 4.82
N THR A 439 16.50 -2.22 4.22
CA THR A 439 15.08 -2.16 4.58
C THR A 439 14.43 -3.54 4.40
N SER A 440 14.62 -4.19 3.24
CA SER A 440 14.06 -5.51 2.94
C SER A 440 14.65 -6.61 3.81
N MET A 441 15.95 -6.60 4.10
CA MET A 441 16.59 -7.60 4.96
C MET A 441 16.11 -7.52 6.41
N ILE A 442 15.86 -6.31 6.91
CA ILE A 442 15.34 -6.10 8.26
C ILE A 442 13.86 -6.46 8.35
N SER A 443 13.04 -6.05 7.38
CA SER A 443 11.62 -6.41 7.33
C SER A 443 11.39 -7.90 7.15
N ASN A 444 12.33 -8.60 6.50
CA ASN A 444 12.29 -10.06 6.35
C ASN A 444 12.63 -10.85 7.62
N LYS A 445 13.12 -10.21 8.68
CA LYS A 445 13.52 -10.90 9.90
C LYS A 445 12.37 -11.76 10.46
N SER A 446 12.64 -13.04 10.74
CA SER A 446 11.67 -13.91 11.40
C SER A 446 11.60 -13.59 12.90
N LYS A 447 10.43 -13.78 13.53
CA LYS A 447 10.28 -13.54 14.97
C LYS A 447 11.25 -14.44 15.76
N GLY A 448 12.18 -13.82 16.50
CA GLY A 448 13.22 -14.51 17.28
C GLY A 448 14.49 -14.88 16.49
N GLU A 449 14.58 -14.51 15.21
CA GLU A 449 15.84 -14.62 14.45
C GLU A 449 16.88 -13.66 15.03
N VAL A 450 18.14 -14.06 15.07
CA VAL A 450 19.22 -13.16 15.51
C VAL A 450 19.65 -12.29 14.33
N LEU A 451 19.59 -10.97 14.49
CA LEU A 451 20.06 -10.02 13.48
C LEU A 451 21.56 -9.79 13.68
N ARG A 452 22.36 -10.12 12.67
CA ARG A 452 23.80 -9.86 12.63
C ARG A 452 24.07 -8.78 11.61
N ILE A 453 24.54 -7.62 12.04
CA ILE A 453 24.88 -6.52 11.16
C ILE A 453 26.39 -6.35 11.17
N GLU A 454 26.99 -6.37 9.98
CA GLU A 454 28.41 -6.07 9.79
C GLU A 454 28.52 -4.61 9.35
N MET A 455 29.36 -3.85 10.05
CA MET A 455 29.56 -2.43 9.84
C MET A 455 31.04 -2.10 9.75
N LEU A 456 31.40 -1.16 8.89
CA LEU A 456 32.70 -0.50 8.91
C LEU A 456 32.61 0.72 9.82
N ASN A 457 33.48 0.81 10.82
CA ASN A 457 33.56 1.97 11.69
C ASN A 457 34.31 3.14 11.01
N LEU A 458 34.49 4.26 11.72
CA LEU A 458 35.13 5.46 11.18
C LEU A 458 36.64 5.27 10.89
N ASP A 459 37.28 4.32 11.56
CA ASP A 459 38.70 3.97 11.37
C ASP A 459 38.91 2.97 10.22
N GLY A 460 37.83 2.46 9.63
CA GLY A 460 37.89 1.47 8.56
C GLY A 460 38.01 0.03 9.06
N GLU A 461 37.71 -0.23 10.33
CA GLU A 461 37.71 -1.57 10.91
C GLU A 461 36.31 -2.19 10.80
N LEU A 462 36.27 -3.51 10.55
CA LEU A 462 35.02 -4.24 10.42
C LEU A 462 34.54 -4.72 11.80
N GLU A 463 33.37 -4.27 12.18
CA GLU A 463 32.69 -4.62 13.42
C GLU A 463 31.42 -5.42 13.16
N ARG A 464 31.05 -6.30 14.11
CA ARG A 464 29.85 -7.12 14.01
C ARG A 464 28.96 -6.91 15.22
N TYR A 465 27.74 -6.46 14.96
CA TYR A 465 26.72 -6.22 15.96
C TYR A 465 25.66 -7.32 15.88
N ILE A 466 25.29 -7.87 17.04
CA ILE A 466 24.36 -9.00 17.13
C ILE A 466 23.18 -8.62 18.03
N PHE A 467 22.00 -8.53 17.42
CA PHE A 467 20.74 -8.23 18.11
C PHE A 467 19.89 -9.49 18.18
N ARG A 468 19.35 -9.79 19.36
CA ARG A 468 18.39 -10.88 19.54
C ARG A 468 16.98 -10.34 19.41
#